data_AF-A0A3M2E0M0-F1
#
_entry.id   AF-A0A3M2E0M0-F1
#
_cell.length_a   1.000
_cell.length_b   1.000
_cell.length_c   1.000
_cell.angle_alpha   90.00
_cell.angle_beta   90.00
_cell.angle_gamma   90.00
#
_symmetry.space_group_name_H-M   'P 1'
#
loop_
_entity.id
_entity.type
_entity.pdbx_description
1 polymer ?
#
loop_
_entity_poly.entity_id
_entity_poly.type
_entity_poly.pdbx_seq_one_letter_code
_entity_poly.pdbx_strand_id
1 'polypeptide(L)'
;MKIKKEIVGAVVAEASAKMSDPNYSAVLVGGFVQSQRDAAQYLSAHATDFGGAEAVVNAIFHCALIGLCFQRGYGRTVRRLTFDDLDAASAGDRRAALAARQPYVLEYIDANVDRAAMKDSLILIALAMESASR
;
A
#
# COMPACT_ATOMS: atom_id res chain seq x y z
N MET A 1 -7.16 -13.98 -8.20
CA MET A 1 -6.35 -13.67 -9.41
C MET A 1 -5.11 -12.91 -8.96
N LYS A 2 -3.97 -13.03 -9.64
CA LYS A 2 -2.77 -12.23 -9.31
C LYS A 2 -2.75 -10.96 -10.17
N ILE A 3 -2.40 -9.82 -9.58
CA ILE A 3 -2.14 -8.58 -10.32
C ILE A 3 -0.95 -8.84 -11.23
N LYS A 4 -1.04 -8.46 -12.50
CA LYS A 4 0.05 -8.68 -13.46
C LYS A 4 1.14 -7.62 -13.30
N LYS A 5 2.38 -7.96 -13.68
CA LYS A 5 3.54 -7.07 -13.60
C LYS A 5 3.32 -5.77 -14.38
N GLU A 6 2.65 -5.84 -15.52
CA GLU A 6 2.38 -4.70 -16.39
C GLU A 6 1.47 -3.67 -15.70
N ILE A 7 0.55 -4.12 -14.84
CA ILE A 7 -0.35 -3.24 -14.08
C ILE A 7 0.44 -2.48 -13.02
N VAL A 8 1.30 -3.18 -12.26
CA VAL A 8 2.15 -2.54 -11.26
C VAL A 8 3.11 -1.56 -11.93
N GLY A 9 3.75 -1.97 -13.03
CA GLY A 9 4.63 -1.12 -13.82
C GLY A 9 3.93 0.13 -14.36
N ALA A 10 2.70 0.01 -14.88
CA ALA A 10 1.92 1.15 -15.36
C ALA A 10 1.58 2.14 -14.25
N VAL A 11 1.18 1.66 -13.06
CA VAL A 11 0.92 2.53 -11.90
C VAL A 11 2.17 3.30 -11.49
N VAL A 12 3.32 2.62 -11.41
CA VAL A 12 4.59 3.26 -11.02
C VAL A 12 5.06 4.27 -12.07
N ALA A 13 4.95 3.93 -13.36
CA ALA A 13 5.32 4.82 -14.45
C ALA A 13 4.46 6.09 -14.46
N GLU A 14 3.15 5.95 -14.26
CA GLU A 14 2.25 7.10 -14.16
C GLU A 14 2.52 7.95 -12.93
N ALA A 15 2.75 7.32 -11.78
CA ALA A 15 3.10 8.05 -10.57
C ALA A 15 4.39 8.85 -10.79
N SER A 16 5.42 8.22 -11.33
CA SER A 16 6.71 8.86 -11.63
C SER A 16 6.56 10.03 -12.60
N ALA A 17 5.73 9.90 -13.64
CA ALA A 17 5.46 10.98 -14.58
C ALA A 17 4.71 12.16 -13.94
N LYS A 18 3.90 11.91 -12.91
CA LYS A 18 3.12 12.93 -12.19
C LYS A 18 3.84 13.48 -10.96
N MET A 19 4.97 12.92 -10.54
CA MET A 19 5.73 13.41 -9.38
C MET A 19 6.23 14.86 -9.54
N SER A 20 6.34 15.36 -10.77
CA SER A 20 6.65 16.78 -11.01
C SER A 20 5.49 17.73 -10.67
N ASP A 21 4.27 17.21 -10.49
CA ASP A 21 3.13 17.96 -9.97
C ASP A 21 3.11 17.88 -8.44
N PRO A 22 3.39 19.00 -7.72
CA PRO A 22 3.39 19.03 -6.27
C PRO A 22 2.04 18.63 -5.64
N ASN A 23 0.93 18.80 -6.38
CA ASN A 23 -0.39 18.47 -5.89
C ASN A 23 -0.72 16.98 -6.03
N TYR A 24 -0.04 16.25 -6.91
CA TYR A 24 -0.33 14.84 -7.16
C TYR A 24 -0.16 14.01 -5.89
N SER A 25 0.97 14.15 -5.21
CA SER A 25 1.25 13.43 -3.96
C SER A 25 0.27 13.82 -2.85
N ALA A 26 -0.07 15.11 -2.73
CA ALA A 26 -1.02 15.60 -1.73
C ALA A 26 -2.44 15.04 -1.96
N VAL A 27 -2.91 15.02 -3.21
CA VAL A 27 -4.22 14.45 -3.58
C VAL A 27 -4.24 12.95 -3.34
N LEU A 28 -3.17 12.24 -3.71
CA LEU A 28 -3.10 10.79 -3.56
C LEU A 28 -3.09 10.38 -2.07
N VAL A 29 -2.26 11.05 -1.27
CA VAL A 29 -2.20 10.85 0.19
C VAL A 29 -3.54 11.21 0.84
N GLY A 30 -4.10 12.39 0.52
CA GLY A 30 -5.37 12.83 1.07
C GLY A 30 -6.53 11.89 0.74
N GLY A 31 -6.61 11.44 -0.51
CA GLY A 31 -7.61 10.46 -0.95
C GLY A 31 -7.48 9.11 -0.22
N PHE A 32 -6.25 8.66 0.02
CA PHE A 32 -6.02 7.46 0.83
C PHE A 32 -6.49 7.63 2.27
N VAL A 33 -6.10 8.72 2.94
CA VAL A 33 -6.50 8.99 4.33
C VAL A 33 -8.04 9.05 4.48
N GLN A 34 -8.73 9.65 3.51
CA GLN A 34 -10.19 9.75 3.52
C GLN A 34 -10.89 8.40 3.28
N SER A 35 -10.36 7.59 2.37
CA SER A 35 -10.98 6.30 2.01
C SER A 35 -10.61 5.17 2.97
N GLN A 36 -9.38 5.17 3.49
CA GLN A 36 -8.75 4.12 4.29
C GLN A 36 -8.29 4.64 5.66
N ARG A 37 -9.23 5.21 6.42
CA ARG A 37 -8.95 5.89 7.71
C ARG A 37 -8.20 5.01 8.71
N ASP A 38 -8.63 3.76 8.91
CA ASP A 38 -8.04 2.87 9.90
C ASP A 38 -6.61 2.45 9.50
N ALA A 39 -6.37 2.20 8.22
CA ALA A 39 -5.02 1.95 7.71
C ALA A 39 -4.10 3.19 7.86
N ALA A 40 -4.62 4.39 7.61
CA ALA A 40 -3.87 5.63 7.82
C ALA A 40 -3.56 5.87 9.31
N GLN A 41 -4.50 5.58 10.21
CA GLN A 41 -4.30 5.63 11.66
C GLN A 41 -3.25 4.61 12.12
N TYR A 42 -3.32 3.37 11.63
CA TYR A 42 -2.32 2.34 11.88
C TYR A 42 -0.91 2.82 11.48
N LEU A 43 -0.74 3.36 10.27
CA LEU A 43 0.55 3.91 9.82
C LEU A 43 1.02 5.07 10.69
N SER A 44 0.10 5.94 11.11
CA SER A 44 0.42 7.09 11.97
C SER A 44 0.89 6.65 13.36
N ALA A 45 0.35 5.55 13.90
CA ALA A 45 0.79 4.98 15.16
C ALA A 45 2.25 4.44 15.11
N HIS A 46 2.77 4.15 13.91
CA HIS A 46 4.14 3.67 13.69
C HIS A 46 5.10 4.81 13.27
N ALA A 47 4.71 6.07 13.46
CA ALA A 47 5.50 7.22 13.02
C ALA A 47 6.96 7.19 13.52
N THR A 48 7.17 6.86 14.79
CA THR A 48 8.52 6.80 15.38
C THR A 48 9.38 5.75 14.67
N ASP A 49 8.82 4.57 14.38
CA ASP A 49 9.53 3.49 13.70
C ASP A 49 9.87 3.83 12.24
N PHE A 50 9.05 4.68 11.62
CA PHE A 50 9.28 5.14 10.25
C PHE A 50 10.30 6.27 10.17
N GLY A 51 10.55 7.00 11.26
CA GLY A 51 11.44 8.17 11.30
C GLY A 51 10.70 9.51 11.30
N GLY A 52 9.45 9.54 11.75
CA GLY A 52 8.65 10.75 11.95
C GLY A 52 7.48 10.90 10.97
N ALA A 53 6.79 12.04 11.06
CA ALA A 53 5.56 12.31 10.31
C ALA A 53 5.75 12.31 8.79
N GLU A 54 6.88 12.82 8.27
CA GLU A 54 7.17 12.79 6.84
C GLU A 54 7.27 11.36 6.29
N ALA A 55 7.86 10.45 7.07
CA ALA A 55 7.95 9.05 6.69
C ALA A 55 6.58 8.34 6.70
N VAL A 56 5.65 8.76 7.58
CA VAL A 56 4.24 8.30 7.54
C VAL A 56 3.57 8.75 6.25
N VAL A 57 3.76 10.01 5.84
CA VAL A 57 3.21 10.51 4.56
C VAL A 57 3.74 9.68 3.39
N ASN A 58 5.03 9.35 3.39
CA ASN A 58 5.62 8.48 2.38
C ASN A 58 5.02 7.05 2.41
N ALA A 59 4.82 6.46 3.59
CA ALA A 59 4.17 5.16 3.72
C ALA A 59 2.73 5.18 3.17
N ILE A 60 1.97 6.24 3.48
CA ILE A 60 0.61 6.43 2.94
C ILE A 60 0.63 6.55 1.41
N PHE A 61 1.59 7.28 0.86
CA PHE A 61 1.77 7.40 -0.59
C PHE A 61 1.97 6.02 -1.24
N HIS A 62 2.85 5.18 -0.69
CA HIS A 62 3.05 3.81 -1.18
C HIS A 62 1.79 2.96 -1.05
N CYS A 63 1.06 3.03 0.07
CA CYS A 63 -0.22 2.34 0.22
C CYS A 63 -1.24 2.77 -0.84
N ALA A 64 -1.28 4.05 -1.18
CA ALA A 64 -2.18 4.54 -2.21
C ALA A 64 -1.83 3.98 -3.60
N LEU A 65 -0.56 3.91 -3.95
CA LEU A 65 -0.10 3.27 -5.19
C LEU A 65 -0.44 1.77 -5.22
N ILE A 66 -0.26 1.07 -4.10
CA ILE A 66 -0.65 -0.34 -3.97
C ILE A 66 -2.18 -0.49 -4.14
N GLY A 67 -2.97 0.41 -3.55
CA GLY A 67 -4.42 0.46 -3.75
C GLY A 67 -4.82 0.63 -5.21
N LEU A 68 -4.12 1.47 -5.97
CA LEU A 68 -4.33 1.63 -7.42
C LEU A 68 -3.98 0.35 -8.19
N CYS A 69 -2.93 -0.37 -7.80
CA CYS A 69 -2.60 -1.68 -8.37
C CYS A 69 -3.75 -2.67 -8.18
N PHE A 70 -4.34 -2.75 -6.98
CA PHE A 70 -5.51 -3.58 -6.71
C PHE A 70 -6.73 -3.14 -7.51
N GLN A 71 -7.00 -1.83 -7.57
CA GLN A 71 -8.12 -1.29 -8.32
C GLN A 71 -8.05 -1.65 -9.80
N ARG A 72 -6.90 -1.45 -10.44
CA ARG A 72 -6.70 -1.77 -11.86
C ARG A 72 -6.63 -3.28 -12.10
N GLY A 73 -6.01 -4.01 -11.19
CA GLY A 73 -5.87 -5.46 -11.27
C GLY A 73 -7.20 -6.19 -11.21
N TYR A 74 -8.13 -5.71 -10.37
CA TYR A 74 -9.41 -6.37 -10.11
C TYR A 74 -10.61 -5.65 -10.73
N GLY A 75 -10.42 -4.46 -11.28
CA GLY A 75 -11.51 -3.65 -11.85
C GLY A 75 -12.48 -3.09 -10.80
N ARG A 76 -12.11 -3.12 -9.51
CA ARG A 76 -12.92 -2.60 -8.41
C ARG A 76 -12.07 -1.95 -7.34
N THR A 77 -12.60 -0.91 -6.71
CA THR A 77 -11.92 -0.24 -5.59
C THR A 77 -11.78 -1.18 -4.40
N VAL A 78 -10.65 -1.08 -3.69
CA VAL A 78 -10.46 -1.76 -2.40
C VAL A 78 -11.54 -1.25 -1.43
N ARG A 79 -12.29 -2.17 -0.79
CA ARG A 79 -13.22 -1.76 0.27
C ARG A 79 -12.45 -1.05 1.40
N ARG A 80 -13.12 -0.22 2.18
CA ARG A 80 -12.51 0.38 3.37
C ARG A 80 -12.02 -0.73 4.31
N LEU A 81 -10.74 -0.71 4.67
CA LEU A 81 -10.14 -1.60 5.64
C LEU A 81 -10.53 -1.17 7.06
N THR A 82 -10.72 -2.16 7.94
CA THR A 82 -10.88 -1.98 9.39
C THR A 82 -9.66 -2.50 10.15
N PHE A 83 -9.57 -2.21 11.45
CA PHE A 83 -8.56 -2.85 12.30
C PHE A 83 -8.66 -4.38 12.30
N ASP A 84 -9.87 -4.95 12.28
CA ASP A 84 -10.06 -6.41 12.18
C ASP A 84 -9.43 -6.99 10.89
N ASP A 85 -9.46 -6.24 9.77
CA ASP A 85 -8.81 -6.66 8.53
C ASP A 85 -7.28 -6.68 8.67
N LEU A 86 -6.72 -5.69 9.39
CA LEU A 86 -5.29 -5.63 9.67
C LEU A 86 -4.89 -6.76 10.62
N ASP A 87 -5.68 -7.02 11.66
CA ASP A 87 -5.44 -8.12 12.61
C ASP A 87 -5.49 -9.47 11.90
N ALA A 88 -6.49 -9.70 11.04
CA ALA A 88 -6.58 -10.92 10.24
C ALA A 88 -5.38 -11.07 9.29
N ALA A 89 -4.93 -9.98 8.67
CA ALA A 89 -3.74 -9.97 7.81
C ALA A 89 -2.42 -10.11 8.58
N SER A 90 -2.43 -9.91 9.91
CA SER A 90 -1.23 -9.98 10.74
C SER A 90 -0.75 -11.41 11.02
N ALA A 91 -1.63 -12.40 10.80
CA ALA A 91 -1.37 -13.79 11.13
C ALA A 91 -0.30 -14.43 10.23
N GLY A 92 0.64 -15.15 10.86
CA GLY A 92 1.64 -15.98 10.17
C GLY A 92 2.72 -15.20 9.41
N ASP A 93 3.36 -15.86 8.45
CA ASP A 93 4.39 -15.23 7.60
C ASP A 93 3.74 -14.39 6.49
N ARG A 94 3.56 -13.11 6.79
CA ARG A 94 2.97 -12.11 5.90
C ARG A 94 3.74 -11.97 4.58
N ARG A 95 5.06 -12.03 4.63
CA ARG A 95 5.90 -11.83 3.44
C ARG A 95 5.75 -13.02 2.51
N ALA A 96 5.81 -14.25 3.03
CA ALA A 96 5.54 -15.45 2.26
C ALA A 96 4.11 -15.46 1.70
N ALA A 97 3.12 -15.06 2.51
CA ALA A 97 1.73 -14.96 2.07
C ALA A 97 1.56 -13.95 0.92
N LEU A 98 2.20 -12.77 1.00
CA LEU A 98 2.13 -11.77 -0.07
C LEU A 98 2.89 -12.22 -1.32
N ALA A 99 4.05 -12.86 -1.17
CA ALA A 99 4.78 -13.45 -2.30
C ALA A 99 3.92 -14.47 -3.07
N ALA A 100 3.19 -15.32 -2.33
CA ALA A 100 2.31 -16.32 -2.92
C ALA A 100 1.10 -15.67 -3.63
N ARG A 101 0.48 -14.66 -3.02
CA ARG A 101 -0.78 -14.03 -3.49
C ARG A 101 -0.54 -12.96 -4.54
N GLN A 102 0.39 -12.03 -4.31
CA GLN A 102 0.68 -10.85 -5.11
C GLN A 102 2.20 -10.58 -5.24
N PRO A 103 2.93 -11.45 -5.98
CA PRO A 103 4.40 -11.36 -6.06
C PRO A 103 4.90 -10.02 -6.59
N TYR A 104 4.25 -9.44 -7.60
CA TYR A 104 4.68 -8.17 -8.19
C TYR A 104 4.38 -6.95 -7.30
N VAL A 105 3.42 -7.05 -6.38
CA VAL A 105 3.22 -6.02 -5.34
C VAL A 105 4.34 -6.10 -4.31
N LEU A 106 4.76 -7.33 -3.93
CA LEU A 106 5.90 -7.51 -3.04
C LEU A 106 7.21 -7.00 -3.69
N GLU A 107 7.46 -7.34 -4.96
CA GLU A 107 8.61 -6.81 -5.71
C GLU A 107 8.65 -5.28 -5.71
N TYR A 108 7.49 -4.63 -5.89
CA TYR A 108 7.39 -3.17 -5.80
C TYR A 108 7.80 -2.66 -4.42
N ILE A 109 7.27 -3.23 -3.34
CA ILE A 109 7.60 -2.82 -1.96
C ILE A 109 9.10 -3.00 -1.71
N ASP A 110 9.68 -4.13 -2.13
CA ASP A 110 11.09 -4.42 -1.92
C ASP A 110 12.01 -3.45 -2.65
N ALA A 111 11.63 -3.02 -3.85
CA ALA A 111 12.43 -2.14 -4.70
C ALA A 111 12.29 -0.65 -4.39
N ASN A 112 11.22 -0.21 -3.73
CA ASN A 112 10.90 1.23 -3.57
C ASN A 112 10.94 1.71 -2.11
N VAL A 113 11.14 0.81 -1.16
CA VAL A 113 11.20 1.12 0.27
C VAL A 113 12.48 0.54 0.81
N ASP A 114 13.19 1.26 1.67
CA ASP A 114 14.45 0.75 2.26
C ASP A 114 14.27 0.35 3.73
N ARG A 115 13.42 1.08 4.45
CA ARG A 115 13.21 0.88 5.89
C ARG A 115 12.39 -0.39 6.14
N ALA A 116 12.96 -1.33 6.90
CA ALA A 116 12.32 -2.60 7.23
C ALA A 116 10.95 -2.42 7.91
N ALA A 117 10.85 -1.53 8.91
CA ALA A 117 9.58 -1.25 9.60
C ALA A 117 8.48 -0.77 8.63
N MET A 118 8.83 0.10 7.68
CA MET A 118 7.88 0.56 6.66
C MET A 118 7.49 -0.58 5.71
N LYS A 119 8.46 -1.39 5.24
CA LYS A 119 8.17 -2.58 4.41
C LYS A 119 7.17 -3.50 5.10
N ASP A 120 7.38 -3.80 6.38
CA ASP A 120 6.52 -4.71 7.14
C ASP A 120 5.09 -4.20 7.24
N SER A 121 4.90 -2.90 7.52
CA SER A 121 3.59 -2.28 7.53
C SER A 121 2.93 -2.24 6.15
N LEU A 122 3.69 -1.99 5.08
CA LEU A 122 3.16 -2.01 3.72
C LEU A 122 2.75 -3.42 3.27
N ILE A 123 3.52 -4.45 3.64
CA ILE A 123 3.20 -5.85 3.37
C ILE A 123 1.90 -6.24 4.09
N LEU A 124 1.75 -5.85 5.36
CA LEU A 124 0.51 -6.07 6.12
C LEU A 124 -0.70 -5.45 5.42
N ILE A 125 -0.60 -4.16 5.09
CA ILE A 125 -1.70 -3.42 4.47
C ILE A 125 -1.99 -4.00 3.07
N ALA A 126 -0.98 -4.38 2.29
CA ALA A 126 -1.19 -5.00 0.98
C ALA A 126 -1.93 -6.34 1.08
N LEU A 127 -1.67 -7.15 2.11
CA LEU A 127 -2.43 -8.38 2.37
C LEU A 127 -3.89 -8.11 2.78
N ALA A 128 -4.11 -7.07 3.59
CA ALA A 128 -5.45 -6.65 3.95
C ALA A 128 -6.23 -6.18 2.71
N MET A 129 -5.62 -5.34 1.86
CA MET A 129 -6.19 -4.90 0.58
C MET A 129 -6.50 -6.09 -0.34
N GLU A 130 -5.57 -7.04 -0.47
CA GLU A 130 -5.76 -8.25 -1.27
C GLU A 130 -6.96 -9.09 -0.80
N SER A 131 -7.26 -9.08 0.49
CA SER A 131 -8.44 -9.77 1.04
C SER A 131 -9.70 -8.94 0.85
N ALA A 132 -9.62 -7.62 1.00
CA ALA A 132 -10.71 -6.67 0.80
C ALA A 132 -11.09 -6.41 -0.67
N SER A 133 -10.25 -6.83 -1.61
CA SER A 133 -10.50 -6.72 -3.05
C SER A 133 -10.87 -8.05 -3.71
N ARG A 134 -11.24 -9.06 -2.92
CA ARG A 134 -11.82 -10.35 -3.35
C ARG A 134 -13.33 -10.35 -3.12
#